data_AF-A0A2Z3L7C2-F1
#
_entry.id   AF-A0A2Z3L7C2-F1
#
_cell.length_a   1.000
_cell.length_b   1.000
_cell.length_c   1.000
_cell.angle_alpha   90.00
_cell.angle_beta   90.00
_cell.angle_gamma   90.00
#
_symmetry.space_group_name_H-M   'P 1'
#
loop_
_entity.id
_entity.type
_entity.pdbx_description
1 polymer ?
#
loop_
_entity_poly.entity_id
_entity_poly.type
_entity_poly.pdbx_seq_one_letter_code
_entity_poly.pdbx_strand_id
1 'polypeptide(L)'
;MKKKAWYWFVFCLALQGAVATPSVATTQKPVISVAQMNKASDTYQPIIEQRYFVFVLELLKKDWLHQSGKSSLGMERWSWRDFMRWPTPSLLYAVRIKKSRFAIGGGIGFSTLQYSFKSDKKENFTLRKKGKNNTEYGAIDSEDLGGDNWGLIQPSAVKYSQWNVSYMDFLLGMRFNSVLEQSREGVHVWLGGKLGVRLASATTIGYEAHDAISSLYRDNDFNLNRFAFSGQIGIGYRFVGLIGSYTFTPLFSDGVLRERDSTTCGAIKPYSVSFYLTC
;
A
#
# COMPACT_ATOMS: atom_id res chain seq x y z
N MET A 1 11.69 -30.77 27.87
CA MET A 1 11.98 -29.39 28.30
C MET A 1 12.73 -28.65 27.19
N LYS A 2 12.06 -27.76 26.44
CA LYS A 2 12.72 -26.84 25.48
C LYS A 2 12.02 -25.48 25.58
N LYS A 3 12.74 -24.48 26.10
CA LYS A 3 12.28 -23.11 26.34
C LYS A 3 12.11 -22.39 24.99
N LYS A 4 10.92 -21.86 24.71
CA LYS A 4 10.67 -20.94 23.58
C LYS A 4 10.90 -19.51 24.07
N ALA A 5 11.96 -18.87 23.58
CA ALA A 5 12.21 -17.46 23.79
C ALA A 5 11.28 -16.64 22.88
N TRP A 6 10.47 -15.79 23.50
CA TRP A 6 9.68 -14.77 22.83
C TRP A 6 10.53 -13.51 22.71
N TYR A 7 10.82 -13.07 21.49
CA TYR A 7 11.39 -11.73 21.24
C TYR A 7 10.25 -10.77 20.89
N TRP A 8 9.90 -9.91 21.83
CA TRP A 8 9.14 -8.69 21.59
C TRP A 8 10.12 -7.59 21.15
N PHE A 9 10.02 -7.15 19.90
CA PHE A 9 10.67 -5.92 19.44
C PHE A 9 9.73 -4.76 19.72
N VAL A 10 9.99 -4.01 20.79
CA VAL A 10 9.34 -2.73 21.08
C VAL A 10 10.19 -1.63 20.46
N PHE A 11 9.67 -0.98 19.43
CA PHE A 11 10.27 0.22 18.83
C PHE A 11 9.87 1.43 19.70
N CYS A 12 10.71 1.80 20.67
CA CYS A 12 10.57 3.06 21.40
C CYS A 12 11.21 4.19 20.60
N LEU A 13 10.38 5.00 19.94
CA LEU A 13 10.79 6.29 19.41
C LEU A 13 10.89 7.27 20.59
N ALA A 14 12.10 7.52 21.07
CA ALA A 14 12.36 8.49 22.14
C ALA A 14 12.24 9.92 21.59
N LEU A 15 11.07 10.53 21.75
CA LEU A 15 10.90 11.98 21.68
C LEU A 15 11.40 12.58 23.00
N GLN A 16 12.64 13.06 23.01
CA GLN A 16 13.14 13.94 24.07
C GLN A 16 12.45 15.30 23.96
N GLY A 17 11.37 15.47 24.70
CA GLY A 17 10.71 16.77 24.89
C GLY A 17 11.50 17.62 25.88
N ALA A 18 12.04 18.75 25.41
CA ALA A 18 12.59 19.78 26.27
C ALA A 18 11.46 20.42 27.10
N VAL A 19 11.62 20.40 28.43
CA VAL A 19 10.73 21.06 29.38
C VAL A 19 11.02 22.57 29.32
N ALA A 20 10.15 23.33 28.65
CA ALA A 20 10.20 24.79 28.70
C ALA A 20 9.63 25.28 30.05
N THR A 21 10.41 26.11 30.73
CA THR A 21 9.99 26.81 31.96
C THR A 21 8.91 27.84 31.66
N PRO A 22 7.92 28.04 32.55
CA PRO A 22 6.87 29.03 32.35
C PRO A 22 7.43 30.45 32.58
N SER A 23 7.43 31.29 31.53
CA SER A 23 7.63 32.74 31.69
C SER A 23 6.36 33.38 32.23
N VAL A 24 6.46 34.03 33.39
CA VAL A 24 5.38 34.80 34.00
C VAL A 24 5.05 36.00 33.11
N ALA A 25 3.89 35.96 32.44
CA ALA A 25 3.38 37.07 31.65
C ALA A 25 2.82 38.16 32.56
N THR A 26 3.40 39.37 32.46
CA THR A 26 2.90 40.57 33.12
C THR A 26 1.59 41.00 32.46
N THR A 27 0.50 40.99 33.23
CA THR A 27 -0.83 41.44 32.80
C THR A 27 -0.85 42.96 32.60
N GLN A 28 -0.60 43.43 31.37
CA GLN A 28 -0.98 44.79 30.96
C GLN A 28 -2.47 44.81 30.64
N LYS A 29 -3.24 45.64 31.35
CA LYS A 29 -4.64 45.94 31.01
C LYS A 29 -4.67 46.78 29.73
N PRO A 30 -5.29 46.30 28.63
CA PRO A 30 -5.50 47.15 27.47
C PRO A 30 -6.62 48.16 27.78
N VAL A 31 -6.27 49.44 27.80
CA VAL A 31 -7.24 50.53 27.75
C VAL A 31 -7.72 50.62 26.31
N ILE A 32 -8.84 49.96 26.00
CA ILE A 32 -9.49 50.06 24.68
C ILE A 32 -10.49 51.20 24.75
N SER A 33 -10.19 52.29 24.03
CA SER A 33 -11.14 53.37 23.79
C SER A 33 -12.27 52.87 22.89
N VAL A 34 -13.51 52.93 23.38
CA VAL A 34 -14.74 52.44 22.74
C VAL A 34 -15.10 53.18 21.43
N ALA A 35 -14.38 54.25 21.09
CA ALA A 35 -14.74 55.16 19.99
C ALA A 35 -14.40 54.67 18.56
N GLN A 36 -13.75 53.50 18.37
CA GLN A 36 -13.39 53.00 17.03
C GLN A 36 -14.15 51.74 16.57
N MET A 37 -15.19 51.31 17.29
CA MET A 37 -15.85 50.01 17.05
C MET A 37 -16.82 49.94 15.86
N ASN A 38 -17.10 51.05 15.15
CA ASN A 38 -18.19 51.08 14.15
C ASN A 38 -17.74 51.15 12.68
N LYS A 39 -16.48 50.85 12.33
CA LYS A 39 -16.04 50.85 10.92
C LYS A 39 -15.03 49.77 10.53
N ALA A 40 -15.08 48.61 11.20
CA ALA A 40 -14.25 47.45 10.84
C ALA A 40 -15.13 46.22 10.50
N SER A 41 -15.99 46.33 9.48
CA SER A 41 -16.72 45.14 8.98
C SER A 41 -16.04 44.45 7.80
N ASP A 42 -14.98 45.02 7.23
CA ASP A 42 -14.21 44.39 6.15
C ASP A 42 -12.81 44.04 6.65
N THR A 43 -12.75 43.29 7.75
CA THR A 43 -11.50 42.68 8.20
C THR A 43 -11.05 41.72 7.11
N TYR A 44 -10.13 42.20 6.28
CA TYR A 44 -9.38 41.43 5.29
C TYR A 44 -8.68 40.28 6.04
N GLN A 45 -9.38 39.16 6.20
CA GLN A 45 -8.72 37.93 6.59
C GLN A 45 -7.86 37.57 5.40
N PRO A 46 -6.52 37.56 5.55
CA PRO A 46 -5.65 37.24 4.44
C PRO A 46 -6.13 35.93 3.84
N ILE A 47 -6.17 35.88 2.51
CA ILE A 47 -6.41 34.63 1.79
C ILE A 47 -5.23 33.73 2.13
N ILE A 48 -5.35 32.97 3.22
CA ILE A 48 -4.37 31.97 3.57
C ILE A 48 -4.58 30.87 2.54
N GLU A 49 -3.84 30.96 1.44
CA GLU A 49 -3.69 29.85 0.52
C GLU A 49 -2.94 28.75 1.27
N GLN A 50 -3.68 27.95 2.04
CA GLN A 50 -3.15 26.79 2.72
C GLN A 50 -2.94 25.68 1.69
N ARG A 51 -1.89 25.86 0.90
CA ARG A 51 -1.26 24.84 0.07
C ARG A 51 -0.33 24.06 0.98
N TYR A 52 -0.47 22.74 1.02
CA TYR A 52 0.40 21.92 1.86
C TYR A 52 0.78 20.62 1.14
N PHE A 53 2.02 20.22 1.38
CA PHE A 53 2.52 18.91 0.99
C PHE A 53 2.18 17.92 2.10
N VAL A 54 1.77 16.72 1.70
CA VAL A 54 1.56 15.58 2.58
C VAL A 54 2.40 14.45 2.03
N PHE A 55 3.38 14.02 2.81
CA PHE A 55 4.06 12.77 2.55
C PHE A 55 3.27 11.65 3.22
N VAL A 56 2.80 10.66 2.46
CA VAL A 56 2.05 9.52 2.97
C VAL A 56 2.92 8.27 2.86
N LEU A 57 3.16 7.63 3.99
CA LEU A 57 3.88 6.36 4.06
C LEU A 57 2.88 5.27 4.42
N GLU A 58 2.50 4.41 3.47
CA GLU A 58 1.67 3.27 3.81
C GLU A 58 2.53 2.14 4.39
N LEU A 59 2.17 1.73 5.60
CA LEU A 59 2.75 0.64 6.36
C LEU A 59 1.78 -0.53 6.40
N LEU A 60 2.32 -1.73 6.63
CA LEU A 60 1.52 -2.89 7.02
C LEU A 60 0.41 -3.23 6.01
N LYS A 61 0.73 -3.05 4.73
CA LYS A 61 -0.22 -3.21 3.63
C LYS A 61 -0.50 -4.69 3.38
N LYS A 62 -1.79 -5.04 3.32
CA LYS A 62 -2.23 -6.36 2.90
C LYS A 62 -3.05 -6.26 1.63
N ASP A 63 -2.68 -7.06 0.64
CA ASP A 63 -3.39 -7.21 -0.61
C ASP A 63 -4.15 -8.55 -0.63
N TRP A 64 -5.33 -8.51 -1.24
CA TRP A 64 -6.16 -9.66 -1.51
C TRP A 64 -6.62 -9.61 -2.97
N LEU A 65 -7.00 -10.78 -3.48
CA LEU A 65 -7.61 -10.92 -4.79
C LEU A 65 -9.08 -11.26 -4.65
N HIS A 66 -9.94 -10.39 -5.18
CA HIS A 66 -11.31 -10.73 -5.42
C HIS A 66 -11.39 -11.46 -6.77
N GLN A 67 -11.91 -12.68 -6.75
CA GLN A 67 -12.09 -13.50 -7.94
C GLN A 67 -13.58 -13.70 -8.20
N SER A 68 -14.01 -13.43 -9.43
CA SER A 68 -15.34 -13.81 -9.90
C SER A 68 -15.28 -15.26 -10.40
N GLY A 69 -15.86 -16.22 -9.66
CA GLY A 69 -15.89 -17.64 -10.05
C GLY A 69 -15.84 -18.63 -8.88
N LYS A 70 -15.80 -19.93 -9.20
CA LYS A 70 -15.81 -21.04 -8.22
C LYS A 70 -14.42 -21.55 -7.82
N SER A 71 -13.39 -21.40 -8.66
CA SER A 71 -12.03 -21.81 -8.29
C SER A 71 -11.41 -20.77 -7.37
N SER A 72 -10.80 -21.18 -6.26
CA SER A 72 -9.97 -20.28 -5.44
C SER A 72 -8.53 -20.44 -5.88
N LEU A 73 -7.86 -19.36 -6.27
CA LEU A 73 -6.41 -19.39 -6.38
C LEU A 73 -5.81 -19.86 -5.06
N GLY A 74 -4.85 -20.79 -5.11
CA GLY A 74 -4.12 -21.25 -3.94
C GLY A 74 -3.16 -20.19 -3.44
N MET A 75 -3.67 -19.00 -3.10
CA MET A 75 -2.94 -17.92 -2.47
C MET A 75 -3.09 -17.98 -0.96
N GLU A 76 -2.03 -17.61 -0.27
CA GLU A 76 -2.03 -17.52 1.18
C GLU A 76 -2.91 -16.33 1.62
N ARG A 77 -4.02 -16.63 2.31
CA ARG A 77 -4.94 -15.59 2.82
C ARG A 77 -4.23 -14.66 3.81
N TRP A 78 -3.30 -15.21 4.60
CA TRP A 78 -2.60 -14.48 5.65
C TRP A 78 -1.15 -14.92 5.75
N SER A 79 -0.21 -14.00 5.53
CA SER A 79 1.22 -14.24 5.71
C SER A 79 1.81 -13.10 6.53
N TRP A 80 2.54 -13.39 7.59
CA TRP A 80 3.27 -12.37 8.36
C TRP A 80 4.35 -11.67 7.53
N ARG A 81 4.89 -12.37 6.53
CA ARG A 81 5.88 -11.80 5.59
C ARG A 81 5.26 -10.73 4.71
N ASP A 82 3.99 -10.90 4.35
CA ASP A 82 3.25 -9.90 3.59
C ASP A 82 3.03 -8.61 4.38
N PHE A 83 3.01 -8.70 5.71
CA PHE A 83 2.77 -7.55 6.59
C PHE A 83 4.04 -6.70 6.80
N MET A 84 5.22 -7.35 6.80
CA MET A 84 6.52 -6.69 7.00
C MET A 84 7.19 -6.28 5.68
N ARG A 85 6.39 -5.86 4.70
CA ARG A 85 6.88 -5.34 3.43
C ARG A 85 7.48 -3.95 3.61
N TRP A 86 8.32 -3.58 2.66
CA TRP A 86 8.80 -2.20 2.55
C TRP A 86 7.61 -1.24 2.42
N PRO A 87 7.64 -0.11 3.14
CA PRO A 87 6.58 0.87 3.06
C PRO A 87 6.42 1.39 1.63
N THR A 88 5.18 1.69 1.24
CA THR A 88 4.89 2.31 -0.06
C THR A 88 4.76 3.81 0.11
N PRO A 89 5.74 4.62 -0.35
CA PRO A 89 5.70 6.06 -0.20
C PRO A 89 4.83 6.70 -1.29
N SER A 90 4.14 7.77 -0.92
CA SER A 90 3.49 8.67 -1.86
C SER A 90 3.59 10.13 -1.39
N LEU A 91 3.58 11.04 -2.34
CA LEU A 91 3.65 12.48 -2.14
C LEU A 91 2.37 13.09 -2.71
N LEU A 92 1.58 13.72 -1.85
CA LEU A 92 0.36 14.42 -2.22
C LEU A 92 0.54 15.91 -2.02
N TYR A 93 0.10 16.69 -3.00
CA TYR A 93 -0.02 18.14 -2.90
C TYR A 93 -1.50 18.49 -2.80
N ALA A 94 -1.90 19.04 -1.66
CA ALA A 94 -3.29 19.36 -1.37
C ALA A 94 -3.53 20.87 -1.37
N VAL A 95 -4.61 21.27 -2.04
CA VAL A 95 -5.11 22.65 -2.10
C VAL A 95 -6.46 22.69 -1.42
N ARG A 96 -6.56 23.51 -0.38
CA ARG A 96 -7.83 23.74 0.32
C ARG A 96 -8.81 24.53 -0.54
N ILE A 97 -10.09 24.16 -0.48
CA ILE A 97 -11.16 24.89 -1.17
C ILE A 97 -11.60 26.07 -0.28
N LYS A 98 -11.03 27.26 -0.49
CA LYS A 98 -11.35 28.48 0.29
C LYS A 98 -11.23 28.23 1.82
N LYS A 99 -12.19 28.71 2.62
CA LYS A 99 -12.30 28.48 4.08
C LYS A 99 -13.03 27.17 4.41
N SER A 100 -13.11 26.23 3.49
CA SER A 100 -13.76 24.95 3.71
C SER A 100 -12.88 23.96 4.46
N ARG A 101 -13.50 22.96 5.07
CA ARG A 101 -12.84 21.78 5.64
C ARG A 101 -12.36 20.80 4.57
N PHE A 102 -12.74 21.02 3.32
CA PHE A 102 -12.37 20.20 2.18
C PHE A 102 -11.11 20.71 1.48
N ALA A 103 -10.25 19.77 1.10
CA ALA A 103 -9.09 19.99 0.25
C ALA A 103 -9.10 18.98 -0.89
N ILE A 104 -8.66 19.40 -2.08
CA ILE A 104 -8.43 18.52 -3.22
C ILE A 104 -6.92 18.37 -3.36
N GLY A 105 -6.44 17.15 -3.51
CA GLY A 105 -5.03 16.89 -3.67
C GLY A 105 -4.73 15.94 -4.82
N GLY A 106 -3.65 16.23 -5.52
CA GLY A 106 -3.06 15.38 -6.55
C GLY A 106 -1.65 14.99 -6.14
N GLY A 107 -1.16 13.83 -6.59
CA GLY A 107 0.17 13.39 -6.23
C GLY A 107 0.68 12.18 -6.99
N ILE A 108 1.87 11.74 -6.59
CA ILE A 108 2.56 10.59 -7.16
C ILE A 108 2.98 9.64 -6.04
N GLY A 109 3.05 8.35 -6.33
CA GLY A 109 3.49 7.34 -5.38
C GLY A 109 3.99 6.09 -6.06
N PHE A 110 4.39 5.13 -5.24
CA PHE A 110 4.79 3.81 -5.70
C PHE A 110 4.02 2.77 -4.90
N SER A 111 3.50 1.75 -5.57
CA SER A 111 2.93 0.60 -4.87
C SER A 111 3.43 -0.70 -5.43
N THR A 112 3.57 -1.69 -4.55
CA THR A 112 3.85 -3.06 -4.93
C THR A 112 2.71 -3.92 -4.43
N LEU A 113 2.02 -4.58 -5.35
CA LEU A 113 1.14 -5.70 -5.03
C LEU A 113 2.02 -6.92 -4.85
N GLN A 114 1.84 -7.64 -3.75
CA GLN A 114 2.56 -8.88 -3.54
C GLN A 114 1.61 -9.98 -3.08
N TYR A 115 1.81 -11.16 -3.65
CA TYR A 115 0.97 -12.32 -3.46
C TYR A 115 1.84 -13.53 -3.15
N SER A 116 1.62 -14.14 -2.00
CA SER A 116 2.30 -15.38 -1.61
C SER A 116 1.41 -16.56 -2.03
N PHE A 117 1.97 -17.52 -2.77
CA PHE A 117 1.26 -18.75 -3.10
C PHE A 117 1.32 -19.72 -1.94
N LYS A 118 0.22 -20.43 -1.72
CA LYS A 118 0.11 -21.47 -0.71
C LYS A 118 1.04 -22.62 -1.11
N SER A 119 1.91 -22.97 -0.17
CA SER A 119 2.69 -24.19 -0.19
C SER A 119 1.88 -25.26 0.54
N ASP A 120 1.45 -26.31 -0.16
CA ASP A 120 0.92 -27.50 0.47
C ASP A 120 2.02 -28.57 0.53
N LYS A 121 1.97 -29.48 1.52
CA LYS A 121 3.02 -30.48 1.78
C LYS A 121 3.44 -31.32 0.57
N LYS A 122 2.59 -31.36 -0.47
CA LYS A 122 2.81 -32.12 -1.69
C LYS A 122 3.22 -31.24 -2.87
N GLU A 123 2.77 -29.99 -2.92
CA GLU A 123 2.87 -29.13 -4.11
C GLU A 123 3.03 -27.66 -3.73
N ASN A 124 3.97 -27.01 -4.42
CA ASN A 124 4.16 -25.57 -4.36
C ASN A 124 3.64 -24.96 -5.64
N PHE A 125 2.90 -23.85 -5.56
CA PHE A 125 2.31 -23.21 -6.74
C PHE A 125 3.08 -21.95 -7.15
N THR A 126 3.02 -21.62 -8.44
CA THR A 126 3.60 -20.39 -8.99
C THR A 126 2.81 -19.87 -10.18
N LEU A 127 3.12 -18.64 -10.59
CA LEU A 127 2.71 -18.09 -11.88
C LEU A 127 3.81 -18.29 -12.91
N ARG A 128 3.43 -18.76 -14.09
CA ARG A 128 4.31 -18.97 -15.23
C ARG A 128 3.75 -18.29 -16.47
N LYS A 129 4.63 -17.67 -17.25
CA LYS A 129 4.29 -17.14 -18.58
C LYS A 129 4.40 -18.25 -19.62
N LYS A 130 3.34 -18.51 -20.38
CA LYS A 130 3.30 -19.50 -21.47
C LYS A 130 3.03 -18.82 -22.79
N GLY A 131 4.08 -18.30 -23.42
CA GLY A 131 3.98 -17.51 -24.64
C GLY A 131 3.69 -16.02 -24.38
N LYS A 132 3.25 -15.30 -25.41
CA LYS A 132 3.20 -13.82 -25.37
C LYS A 132 2.07 -13.27 -24.49
N ASN A 133 0.87 -13.86 -24.57
CA ASN A 133 -0.36 -13.34 -23.96
C ASN A 133 -1.06 -14.38 -23.09
N ASN A 134 -0.33 -15.36 -22.56
CA ASN A 134 -0.93 -16.39 -21.73
C ASN A 134 -0.09 -16.61 -20.48
N THR A 135 -0.79 -16.65 -19.36
CA THR A 135 -0.22 -16.83 -18.03
C THR A 135 -0.99 -17.96 -17.37
N GLU A 136 -0.23 -18.90 -16.83
CA GLU A 136 -0.76 -20.06 -16.15
C GLU A 136 -0.40 -20.00 -14.67
N TYR A 137 -1.36 -20.42 -13.86
CA TYR A 137 -1.16 -20.76 -12.47
C TYR A 137 -1.12 -22.28 -12.33
N GLY A 138 -0.11 -22.81 -11.64
CA GLY A 138 0.04 -24.25 -11.46
C GLY A 138 1.17 -24.63 -10.52
N ALA A 139 1.31 -25.93 -10.28
CA ALA A 139 2.40 -26.48 -9.47
C ALA A 139 3.76 -26.23 -10.15
N ILE A 140 4.75 -25.88 -9.33
CA ILE A 140 6.14 -25.65 -9.73
C ILE A 140 6.71 -26.96 -10.27
N ASP A 141 7.28 -26.90 -11.47
CA ASP A 141 7.97 -28.00 -12.12
C ASP A 141 9.45 -27.68 -12.40
N SER A 142 10.11 -28.55 -13.17
CA SER A 142 11.52 -28.41 -13.53
C SER A 142 11.83 -27.23 -14.42
N GLU A 143 10.91 -26.86 -15.29
CA GLU A 143 11.03 -25.68 -16.13
C GLU A 143 10.98 -24.42 -15.25
N ASP A 144 10.16 -24.45 -14.20
CA ASP A 144 10.05 -23.38 -13.21
C ASP A 144 11.29 -23.19 -12.32
N LEU A 145 12.15 -24.21 -12.22
CA LEU A 145 13.41 -24.16 -11.49
C LEU A 145 14.64 -24.00 -12.39
N GLY A 146 14.43 -23.80 -13.70
CA GLY A 146 15.47 -23.41 -14.63
C GLY A 146 16.15 -24.57 -15.35
N GLY A 147 15.40 -25.65 -15.62
CA GLY A 147 15.70 -26.69 -16.64
C GLY A 147 17.05 -27.37 -16.51
N ASP A 148 18.12 -26.65 -16.85
CA ASP A 148 19.52 -27.07 -16.82
C ASP A 148 20.09 -27.20 -15.39
N ASN A 149 19.46 -26.55 -14.39
CA ASN A 149 19.84 -26.65 -12.97
C ASN A 149 19.01 -27.68 -12.17
N TRP A 150 18.11 -28.41 -12.83
CA TRP A 150 17.15 -29.33 -12.20
C TRP A 150 17.80 -30.42 -11.35
N GLY A 151 19.03 -30.82 -11.67
CA GLY A 151 19.79 -31.80 -10.88
C GLY A 151 20.15 -31.35 -9.46
N LEU A 152 20.07 -30.04 -9.16
CA LEU A 152 20.49 -29.46 -7.89
C LEU A 152 19.33 -29.01 -6.98
N ILE A 153 18.12 -28.80 -7.53
CA ILE A 153 16.97 -28.25 -6.81
C ILE A 153 15.78 -29.19 -6.93
N GLN A 154 15.52 -29.97 -5.89
CA GLN A 154 14.31 -30.80 -5.84
C GLN A 154 13.08 -29.91 -5.54
N PRO A 155 11.91 -30.14 -6.17
CA PRO A 155 10.68 -29.42 -5.87
C PRO A 155 10.25 -29.47 -4.39
N SER A 156 10.59 -30.56 -3.71
CA SER A 156 10.39 -30.75 -2.26
C SER A 156 11.18 -29.76 -1.41
N ALA A 157 12.24 -29.15 -1.96
CA ALA A 157 13.05 -28.14 -1.31
C ALA A 157 12.48 -26.72 -1.45
N VAL A 158 11.45 -26.52 -2.27
CA VAL A 158 10.81 -25.21 -2.41
C VAL A 158 10.05 -24.87 -1.13
N LYS A 159 10.40 -23.74 -0.53
CA LYS A 159 9.83 -23.26 0.74
C LYS A 159 8.71 -22.26 0.55
N TYR A 160 8.85 -21.39 -0.46
CA TYR A 160 7.87 -20.36 -0.75
C TYR A 160 7.94 -19.91 -2.20
N SER A 161 6.81 -19.41 -2.70
CA SER A 161 6.70 -18.77 -4.01
C SER A 161 5.90 -17.49 -3.84
N GLN A 162 6.45 -16.39 -4.33
CA GLN A 162 5.88 -15.06 -4.21
C GLN A 162 5.86 -14.37 -5.56
N TRP A 163 4.80 -13.63 -5.82
CA TRP A 163 4.64 -12.84 -7.03
C TRP A 163 4.40 -11.39 -6.68
N ASN A 164 5.18 -10.52 -7.30
CA ASN A 164 5.21 -9.09 -7.05
C ASN A 164 4.86 -8.33 -8.35
N VAL A 165 4.09 -7.27 -8.23
CA VAL A 165 3.79 -6.34 -9.31
C VAL A 165 3.96 -4.92 -8.80
N SER A 166 4.87 -4.15 -9.39
CA SER A 166 5.17 -2.79 -8.99
C SER A 166 4.52 -1.77 -9.94
N TYR A 167 4.00 -0.69 -9.36
CA TYR A 167 3.31 0.39 -10.05
C TYR A 167 3.88 1.75 -9.62
N MET A 168 3.95 2.66 -10.57
CA MET A 168 4.00 4.10 -10.31
C MET A 168 2.57 4.62 -10.32
N ASP A 169 2.17 5.28 -9.26
CA ASP A 169 0.79 5.66 -9.01
C ASP A 169 0.59 7.16 -9.13
N PHE A 170 -0.43 7.58 -9.88
CA PHE A 170 -0.98 8.93 -9.87
C PHE A 170 -2.19 8.97 -8.97
N LEU A 171 -2.15 9.81 -7.94
CA LEU A 171 -3.19 9.90 -6.92
C LEU A 171 -3.99 11.18 -7.13
N LEU A 172 -5.31 11.08 -6.98
CA LEU A 172 -6.21 12.22 -6.94
C LEU A 172 -7.25 11.97 -5.86
N GLY A 173 -7.51 12.92 -4.99
CA GLY A 173 -8.57 12.75 -4.00
C GLY A 173 -8.97 14.01 -3.28
N MET A 174 -10.08 13.88 -2.57
CA MET A 174 -10.64 14.90 -1.70
C MET A 174 -10.44 14.47 -0.25
N ARG A 175 -9.94 15.40 0.57
CA ARG A 175 -9.73 15.22 2.00
C ARG A 175 -10.66 16.16 2.76
N PHE A 176 -11.39 15.62 3.72
CA PHE A 176 -12.09 16.38 4.74
C PHE A 176 -11.25 16.41 6.03
N ASN A 177 -11.09 17.57 6.64
CA ASN A 177 -10.41 17.74 7.93
C ASN A 177 -11.39 18.29 8.97
N SER A 178 -11.41 17.73 10.18
CA SER A 178 -12.30 18.20 11.24
C SER A 178 -11.90 19.59 11.77
N VAL A 179 -10.59 19.86 11.85
CA VAL A 179 -10.02 21.13 12.33
C VAL A 179 -9.58 21.98 11.14
N LEU A 180 -10.03 23.24 11.12
CA LEU A 180 -9.74 24.17 10.02
C LEU A 180 -8.33 24.78 10.15
N GLU A 181 -7.99 25.25 11.34
CA GLU A 181 -6.77 26.04 11.58
C GLU A 181 -5.51 25.21 11.40
N GLN A 182 -5.55 23.95 11.83
CA GLN A 182 -4.44 22.99 11.75
C GLN A 182 -4.93 21.69 11.10
N SER A 183 -4.72 21.55 9.79
CA SER A 183 -5.14 20.34 9.04
C SER A 183 -4.44 19.05 9.49
N ARG A 184 -3.33 19.17 10.21
CA ARG A 184 -2.60 18.05 10.84
C ARG A 184 -3.22 17.61 12.16
N GLU A 185 -4.12 18.40 12.74
CA GLU A 185 -4.79 18.09 13.99
C GLU A 185 -6.22 17.60 13.75
N GLY A 186 -6.65 16.63 14.56
CA GLY A 186 -8.00 16.09 14.50
C GLY A 186 -8.20 14.94 13.51
N VAL A 187 -9.47 14.64 13.27
CA VAL A 187 -9.94 13.55 12.41
C VAL A 187 -9.93 14.02 10.97
N HIS A 188 -9.48 13.16 10.07
CA HIS A 188 -9.59 13.39 8.65
C HIS A 188 -10.14 12.16 7.94
N VAL A 189 -10.89 12.42 6.87
CA VAL A 189 -11.43 11.42 5.96
C VAL A 189 -10.95 11.75 4.57
N TRP A 190 -10.61 10.74 3.80
CA TRP A 190 -10.13 10.90 2.45
C TRP A 190 -10.88 9.96 1.51
N LEU A 191 -11.24 10.47 0.33
CA LEU A 191 -11.89 9.74 -0.75
C LEU A 191 -11.18 10.11 -2.04
N GLY A 192 -10.71 9.13 -2.79
CA GLY A 192 -9.96 9.40 -4.00
C GLY A 192 -9.88 8.22 -4.96
N GLY A 193 -9.15 8.45 -6.03
CA GLY A 193 -8.78 7.46 -7.02
C GLY A 193 -7.27 7.41 -7.21
N LYS A 194 -6.84 6.30 -7.79
CA LYS A 194 -5.45 6.04 -8.14
C LYS A 194 -5.36 5.43 -9.52
N LEU A 195 -4.47 5.96 -10.35
CA LEU A 195 -4.10 5.41 -11.64
C LEU A 195 -2.66 4.90 -11.56
N GLY A 196 -2.50 3.58 -11.48
CA GLY A 196 -1.21 2.91 -11.48
C GLY A 196 -0.73 2.58 -12.89
N VAL A 197 0.50 2.96 -13.21
CA VAL A 197 1.25 2.51 -14.40
C VAL A 197 2.22 1.43 -13.96
N ARG A 198 2.05 0.22 -14.48
CA ARG A 198 2.90 -0.93 -14.14
C ARG A 198 4.35 -0.67 -14.57
N LEU A 199 5.28 -0.85 -13.62
CA LEU A 199 6.71 -0.71 -13.82
C LEU A 199 7.37 -2.06 -14.10
N ALA A 200 7.12 -3.05 -13.24
CA ALA A 200 7.75 -4.35 -13.30
C ALA A 200 6.85 -5.42 -12.69
N SER A 201 7.08 -6.69 -13.02
CA SER A 201 6.48 -7.80 -12.32
C SER A 201 7.45 -8.98 -12.24
N ALA A 202 7.56 -9.56 -11.06
CA ALA A 202 8.52 -10.62 -10.84
C ALA A 202 7.96 -11.71 -9.93
N THR A 203 8.43 -12.92 -10.17
CA THR A 203 8.19 -14.07 -9.30
C THR A 203 9.49 -14.44 -8.59
N THR A 204 9.41 -14.62 -7.28
CA THR A 204 10.50 -15.09 -6.43
C THR A 204 10.15 -16.45 -5.87
N ILE A 205 10.96 -17.47 -6.18
CA ILE A 205 10.83 -18.82 -5.66
C ILE A 205 11.97 -19.08 -4.70
N GLY A 206 11.68 -19.22 -3.41
CA GLY A 206 12.66 -19.58 -2.39
C GLY A 206 12.77 -21.08 -2.20
N TYR A 207 13.98 -21.62 -2.27
CA TYR A 207 14.27 -23.04 -2.13
C TYR A 207 15.49 -23.28 -1.23
N GLU A 208 15.60 -24.49 -0.70
CA GLU A 208 16.75 -24.93 0.09
C GLU A 208 17.75 -25.66 -0.82
N ALA A 209 18.99 -25.19 -0.85
CA ALA A 209 20.09 -25.82 -1.58
C ALA A 209 21.33 -25.80 -0.68
N HIS A 210 21.96 -26.97 -0.51
CA HIS A 210 23.17 -27.12 0.31
C HIS A 210 23.05 -26.52 1.72
N ASP A 211 21.96 -26.85 2.44
CA ASP A 211 21.65 -26.36 3.79
C ASP A 211 21.51 -24.82 3.91
N ALA A 212 21.39 -24.11 2.78
CA ALA A 212 21.16 -22.68 2.72
C ALA A 212 19.86 -22.34 1.97
N ILE A 213 19.18 -21.28 2.39
CA ILE A 213 18.01 -20.75 1.68
C ILE A 213 18.52 -19.89 0.52
N SER A 214 18.25 -20.36 -0.70
CA SER A 214 18.49 -19.62 -1.94
C SER A 214 17.16 -19.15 -2.54
N SER A 215 17.23 -18.15 -3.43
CA SER A 215 16.05 -17.66 -4.13
C SER A 215 16.31 -17.52 -5.63
N LEU A 216 15.32 -17.93 -6.42
CA LEU A 216 15.26 -17.72 -7.86
C LEU A 216 14.34 -16.53 -8.13
N TYR A 217 14.88 -15.51 -8.79
CA TYR A 217 14.14 -14.32 -9.20
C TYR A 217 13.89 -14.35 -10.71
N ARG A 218 12.64 -14.12 -11.12
CA ARG A 218 12.24 -14.11 -12.54
C ARG A 218 11.37 -12.89 -12.83
N ASP A 219 11.89 -11.98 -13.63
CA ASP A 219 11.14 -10.85 -14.18
C ASP A 219 10.32 -11.31 -15.40
N ASN A 220 9.02 -11.04 -15.39
CA ASN A 220 8.09 -11.49 -16.41
C ASN A 220 6.83 -10.62 -16.41
N ASP A 221 6.29 -10.34 -17.59
CA ASP A 221 5.08 -9.52 -17.71
C ASP A 221 3.76 -10.21 -17.29
N PHE A 222 3.72 -11.54 -17.22
CA PHE A 222 2.53 -12.33 -16.83
C PHE A 222 1.20 -11.88 -17.45
N ASN A 223 1.20 -11.38 -18.69
CA ASN A 223 -0.01 -10.87 -19.36
C ASN A 223 -0.81 -9.84 -18.53
N LEU A 224 -0.14 -9.07 -17.67
CA LEU A 224 -0.83 -8.12 -16.79
C LEU A 224 -1.24 -6.87 -17.54
N ASN A 225 -2.31 -6.24 -17.06
CA ASN A 225 -2.69 -4.92 -17.51
C ASN A 225 -1.61 -3.89 -17.18
N ARG A 226 -1.28 -3.06 -18.17
CA ARG A 226 -0.32 -1.95 -18.02
C ARG A 226 -0.82 -0.86 -17.07
N PHE A 227 -2.14 -0.67 -17.02
CA PHE A 227 -2.79 0.34 -16.21
C PHE A 227 -3.72 -0.32 -15.19
N ALA A 228 -3.73 0.21 -13.97
CA ALA A 228 -4.64 -0.21 -12.91
C ALA A 228 -5.38 1.02 -12.37
N PHE A 229 -6.71 1.01 -12.43
CA PHE A 229 -7.54 2.05 -11.83
C PHE A 229 -8.13 1.55 -10.51
N SER A 230 -7.90 2.29 -9.44
CA SER A 230 -8.37 1.94 -8.09
C SER A 230 -9.11 3.10 -7.45
N GLY A 231 -10.21 2.79 -6.77
CA GLY A 231 -10.88 3.70 -5.85
C GLY A 231 -10.31 3.51 -4.45
N GLN A 232 -10.28 4.58 -3.67
CA GLN A 232 -9.75 4.51 -2.32
C GLN A 232 -10.54 5.37 -1.35
N ILE A 233 -10.59 4.89 -0.11
CA ILE A 233 -11.19 5.58 1.02
C ILE A 233 -10.27 5.44 2.24
N GLY A 234 -10.16 6.48 3.04
CA GLY A 234 -9.35 6.46 4.24
C GLY A 234 -9.94 7.27 5.36
N ILE A 235 -9.58 6.90 6.59
CA ILE A 235 -9.90 7.62 7.81
C ILE A 235 -8.65 7.68 8.68
N GLY A 236 -8.42 8.81 9.34
CA GLY A 236 -7.24 8.99 10.18
C GLY A 236 -7.46 10.01 11.28
N TYR A 237 -6.56 10.00 12.25
CA TYR A 237 -6.48 10.96 13.33
C TYR A 237 -5.04 11.44 13.47
N ARG A 238 -4.84 12.76 13.43
CA ARG A 238 -3.51 13.37 13.39
C ARG A 238 -2.66 12.82 12.23
N PHE A 239 -1.48 12.28 12.54
CA PHE A 239 -0.53 11.76 11.55
C PHE A 239 -0.74 10.28 11.21
N VAL A 240 -1.69 9.57 11.83
CA VAL A 240 -1.92 8.13 11.59
C VAL A 240 -3.31 7.88 10.99
N GLY A 241 -3.43 6.84 10.17
CA GLY A 241 -4.74 6.42 9.66
C GLY A 241 -4.75 5.05 9.00
N LEU A 242 -5.93 4.69 8.50
CA LEU A 242 -6.22 3.47 7.74
C LEU A 242 -6.74 3.86 6.36
N ILE A 243 -6.24 3.19 5.32
CA ILE A 243 -6.66 3.38 3.94
C ILE A 243 -7.07 2.03 3.34
N GLY A 244 -8.21 2.02 2.66
CA GLY A 244 -8.72 0.89 1.90
C GLY A 244 -8.72 1.24 0.42
N SER A 245 -8.26 0.31 -0.41
CA SER A 245 -8.28 0.46 -1.88
C SER A 245 -8.99 -0.71 -2.54
N TYR A 246 -9.72 -0.42 -3.62
CA TYR A 246 -10.33 -1.42 -4.47
C TYR A 246 -9.98 -1.12 -5.93
N THR A 247 -9.39 -2.09 -6.61
CA THR A 247 -8.98 -1.97 -8.01
C THR A 247 -10.10 -2.44 -8.93
N PHE A 248 -10.57 -1.54 -9.79
CA PHE A 248 -11.67 -1.81 -10.70
C PHE A 248 -11.21 -2.56 -11.96
N THR A 249 -9.98 -2.28 -12.40
CA THR A 249 -9.36 -2.93 -13.56
C THR A 249 -8.95 -4.36 -13.22
N PRO A 250 -9.27 -5.36 -14.07
CA PRO A 250 -8.73 -6.71 -13.92
C PRO A 250 -7.20 -6.69 -13.92
N LEU A 251 -6.58 -7.60 -13.17
CA LEU A 251 -5.13 -7.69 -13.08
C LEU A 251 -4.50 -8.19 -14.40
N PHE A 252 -5.15 -9.15 -15.06
CA PHE A 252 -4.74 -9.74 -16.34
C PHE A 252 -5.47 -9.08 -17.51
N SER A 253 -4.79 -8.95 -18.66
CA SER A 253 -5.27 -8.15 -19.81
C SER A 253 -6.49 -8.76 -20.52
N ASP A 254 -6.56 -10.08 -20.58
CA ASP A 254 -7.69 -10.86 -21.08
C ASP A 254 -8.76 -11.09 -20.00
N GLY A 255 -8.54 -10.56 -18.79
CA GLY A 255 -9.44 -10.71 -17.65
C GLY A 255 -9.51 -12.16 -17.14
N VAL A 256 -8.60 -13.04 -17.56
CA VAL A 256 -8.65 -14.46 -17.23
C VAL A 256 -7.27 -14.94 -16.82
N LEU A 257 -7.22 -15.70 -15.74
CA LEU A 257 -6.03 -16.49 -15.39
C LEU A 257 -6.35 -17.96 -15.70
N ARG A 258 -5.46 -18.66 -16.42
CA ARG A 258 -5.67 -20.07 -16.75
C ARG A 258 -5.03 -20.94 -15.69
N GLU A 259 -5.81 -21.84 -15.12
CA GLU A 259 -5.28 -22.95 -14.33
C GLU A 259 -4.75 -24.03 -15.29
N ARG A 260 -3.68 -24.72 -14.89
CA ARG A 260 -3.05 -25.78 -15.71
C ARG A 260 -4.07 -26.84 -16.16
N ASP A 261 -5.07 -27.14 -15.32
CA ASP A 261 -6.12 -28.13 -15.59
C ASP A 261 -7.30 -27.56 -16.41
N SER A 262 -7.04 -26.59 -17.29
CA SER A 262 -7.98 -25.97 -18.24
C SER A 262 -9.15 -25.18 -17.62
N THR A 263 -9.17 -24.97 -16.30
CA THR A 263 -10.17 -24.11 -15.66
C THR A 263 -9.75 -22.64 -15.80
N THR A 264 -10.60 -21.82 -16.41
CA THR A 264 -10.40 -20.37 -16.46
C THR A 264 -10.88 -19.72 -15.15
N CYS A 265 -9.97 -19.06 -14.45
CA CYS A 265 -10.31 -18.12 -13.39
C CYS A 265 -10.88 -16.85 -14.03
N GLY A 266 -12.07 -16.39 -13.60
CA GLY A 266 -12.64 -15.14 -14.08
C GLY A 266 -11.82 -13.91 -13.64
N ALA A 267 -12.36 -12.72 -13.90
CA ALA A 267 -11.66 -11.46 -13.64
C ALA A 267 -11.19 -11.36 -12.19
N ILE A 268 -9.87 -11.20 -12.03
CA ILE A 268 -9.18 -11.05 -10.76
C ILE A 268 -8.97 -9.56 -10.49
N LYS A 269 -9.49 -9.07 -9.37
CA LYS A 269 -9.44 -7.67 -8.98
C LYS A 269 -8.78 -7.49 -7.61
N PRO A 270 -7.66 -6.78 -7.52
CA PRO A 270 -7.00 -6.51 -6.24
C PRO A 270 -7.83 -5.60 -5.32
N TYR A 271 -7.80 -5.86 -4.03
CA TYR A 271 -8.17 -4.90 -3.00
C TYR A 271 -7.13 -4.92 -1.87
N SER A 272 -6.92 -3.79 -1.21
CA SER A 272 -5.91 -3.67 -0.16
C SER A 272 -6.42 -2.88 1.04
N VAL A 273 -5.81 -3.14 2.20
CA VAL A 273 -5.94 -2.32 3.39
C VAL A 273 -4.54 -2.06 3.93
N SER A 274 -4.25 -0.81 4.27
CA SER A 274 -2.97 -0.40 4.83
C SER A 274 -3.16 0.61 5.96
N PHE A 275 -2.19 0.62 6.86
CA PHE A 275 -2.01 1.75 7.78
C PHE A 275 -1.20 2.81 7.05
N TYR A 276 -1.40 4.09 7.37
CA TYR A 276 -0.55 5.14 6.82
C TYR A 276 -0.12 6.13 7.87
N LEU A 277 1.07 6.68 7.65
CA LEU A 277 1.58 7.84 8.35
C LEU A 277 1.57 9.05 7.41
N THR A 278 1.24 10.22 7.93
CA THR A 278 1.36 11.49 7.21
C THR A 278 2.38 12.41 7.87
N CYS A 279 3.20 13.05 7.05
CA CYS A 279 4.13 14.09 7.47
C CYS A 279 3.86 15.38 6.69
#